data_AF-A0A3N5TEG6-F1
#
_entry.id   AF-A0A3N5TEG6-F1
#
_cell.length_a   1.000
_cell.length_b   1.000
_cell.length_c   1.000
_cell.angle_alpha   90.00
_cell.angle_beta   90.00
_cell.angle_gamma   90.00
#
_symmetry.space_group_name_H-M   'P 1'
#
loop_
_entity.id
_entity.type
_entity.pdbx_description
1 polymer ?
#
loop_
_entity_poly.entity_id
_entity_poly.type
_entity_poly.pdbx_seq_one_letter_code
_entity_poly.pdbx_strand_id
1 'polypeptide(L)'
;AGKSAIINALLGQSVLEEGVLPTTTRIQQIRHGEGSGKTVLDDGQTILTFPIEFLSEMTIVDTPGTNAIIRKHETITATFVPRSDLVLFVTCGSYLHGERAGLFGT
;
A
#
# COMPACT_ATOMS: atom_id res chain seq x y z
N ALA A 1 4.09 -2.60 -6.00
CA ALA A 1 5.10 -1.68 -6.59
C ALA A 1 4.70 -0.21 -6.49
N GLY A 2 3.51 0.24 -6.94
CA GLY A 2 3.21 1.69 -7.02
C GLY A 2 2.81 2.42 -5.71
N LYS A 3 2.17 1.74 -4.75
CA LYS A 3 1.63 2.41 -3.55
C LYS A 3 2.71 2.88 -2.58
N SER A 4 3.67 2.02 -2.27
CA SER A 4 4.77 2.35 -1.35
C SER A 4 5.62 3.51 -1.85
N ALA A 5 5.87 3.59 -3.17
CA ALA A 5 6.56 4.71 -3.79
C ALA A 5 5.79 6.04 -3.64
N ILE A 6 4.46 6.02 -3.82
CA ILE A 6 3.62 7.21 -3.60
C ILE A 6 3.66 7.63 -2.12
N ILE A 7 3.59 6.68 -1.20
CA ILE A 7 3.65 6.98 0.23
C ILE A 7 5.00 7.60 0.59
N ASN A 8 6.12 7.03 0.11
CA ASN A 8 7.46 7.61 0.31
C ASN A 8 7.54 9.04 -0.25
N ALA A 9 6.99 9.27 -1.44
CA ALA A 9 6.94 10.61 -2.05
C ALA A 9 6.10 11.60 -1.22
N LEU A 10 4.95 11.17 -0.69
CA LEU A 10 4.11 11.99 0.20
C LEU A 10 4.82 12.34 1.51
N LEU A 11 5.59 11.39 2.06
CA LEU A 11 6.36 11.59 3.29
C LEU A 11 7.66 12.37 3.04
N GLY A 12 8.05 12.60 1.78
CA GLY A 12 9.33 13.22 1.41
C GLY A 12 10.57 12.40 1.81
N GLN A 13 10.38 11.13 2.17
CA GLN A 13 11.43 10.24 2.70
C GLN A 13 11.20 8.80 2.20
N SER A 14 12.30 8.07 1.95
CA SER A 14 12.25 6.66 1.56
C SER A 14 12.22 5.80 2.82
N VAL A 15 11.02 5.59 3.38
CA VAL A 15 10.83 4.86 4.65
C VAL A 15 10.20 3.48 4.48
N LEU A 16 9.45 3.27 3.40
CA LEU A 16 8.90 1.97 3.04
C LEU A 16 9.79 1.29 2.00
N GLU A 17 10.07 0.00 2.18
CA GLU A 17 10.80 -0.80 1.20
C GLU A 17 10.05 -0.88 -0.14
N GLU A 18 10.66 -0.39 -1.21
CA GLU A 18 10.13 -0.45 -2.56
C GLU A 18 10.48 -1.80 -3.20
N GLY A 19 9.57 -2.77 -3.12
CA GLY A 19 9.81 -4.11 -3.66
C GLY A 19 8.53 -4.82 -4.09
N VAL A 20 8.65 -5.63 -5.17
CA VAL A 20 7.58 -6.49 -5.73
C VAL A 20 7.60 -7.90 -5.12
N LEU A 21 7.95 -8.02 -3.85
CA LEU A 21 7.62 -9.22 -3.09
C LEU A 21 6.12 -9.15 -2.75
N PRO A 22 5.41 -10.26 -2.45
CA PRO A 22 3.99 -10.19 -2.11
C PRO A 22 3.86 -9.54 -0.71
N THR A 23 4.00 -8.21 -0.64
CA THR A 23 4.50 -7.57 0.60
C THR A 23 3.44 -7.17 1.61
N THR A 24 2.16 -7.40 1.35
CA THR A 24 1.14 -7.15 2.37
C THR A 24 -0.07 -8.04 2.16
N THR A 25 -0.12 -9.17 2.85
CA THR A 25 -1.39 -9.83 3.21
C THR A 25 -2.07 -9.11 4.40
N ARG A 26 -1.43 -8.05 4.92
CA ARG A 26 -1.79 -7.33 6.13
C ARG A 26 -1.99 -5.85 5.83
N ILE A 27 -2.89 -5.21 6.56
CA ILE A 27 -3.10 -3.76 6.48
C ILE A 27 -2.02 -3.07 7.27
N GLN A 28 -1.40 -2.05 6.68
CA GLN A 28 -0.39 -1.26 7.35
C GLN A 28 -0.96 0.10 7.74
N GLN A 29 -0.74 0.50 8.99
CA GLN A 29 -1.02 1.83 9.49
C GLN A 29 0.31 2.52 9.75
N ILE A 30 0.55 3.64 9.08
CA ILE A 30 1.77 4.43 9.20
C ILE A 30 1.43 5.67 10.02
N ARG A 31 2.08 5.83 11.18
CA ARG A 31 1.75 6.84 12.19
C ARG A 31 3.01 7.52 12.72
N HIS A 32 2.83 8.67 13.36
CA HIS A 32 3.90 9.27 14.14
C HIS A 32 4.24 8.42 15.37
N GLY A 33 5.52 8.38 15.72
CA GLY A 33 6.01 7.87 16.99
C GLY A 33 7.41 8.40 17.29
N GLU A 34 7.85 8.28 18.54
CA GLU A 34 9.15 8.83 19.00
C GLU A 34 10.37 8.20 18.28
N GLY A 35 10.17 7.05 17.62
CA GLY A 35 11.18 6.39 16.82
C GLY A 35 10.59 5.45 15.77
N SER A 36 11.46 4.97 14.89
CA SER A 36 11.10 4.00 13.86
C SER A 36 10.79 2.64 14.49
N GLY A 37 9.59 2.12 14.27
CA GLY A 37 9.13 0.90 14.92
C GLY A 37 8.10 0.13 14.10
N LYS A 38 7.95 -1.16 14.42
CA LYS A 38 6.97 -2.06 13.80
C LYS A 38 6.28 -2.92 14.85
N THR A 39 4.97 -2.80 14.94
CA THR A 39 4.12 -3.63 15.81
C THR A 39 3.16 -4.44 14.96
N VAL A 40 3.16 -5.77 15.11
CA VAL A 40 2.23 -6.66 14.41
C VAL A 40 1.04 -6.92 15.32
N LEU A 41 -0.17 -6.73 14.79
CA LEU A 41 -1.41 -7.04 15.51
C LEU A 41 -1.96 -8.40 15.05
N ASP A 42 -2.69 -9.05 15.95
CA ASP A 42 -3.23 -10.41 15.74
C ASP A 42 -4.31 -10.48 14.66
N ASP A 43 -4.93 -9.35 14.33
CA ASP A 43 -6.05 -9.22 13.39
C ASP A 43 -5.63 -9.02 11.92
N GLY A 44 -4.34 -9.20 11.62
CA GLY A 44 -3.82 -8.99 10.26
C GLY A 44 -3.49 -7.53 9.98
N GLN A 45 -3.35 -6.69 11.01
CA GLN A 45 -2.82 -5.34 10.88
C GLN A 45 -1.34 -5.26 11.29
N THR A 46 -0.68 -4.18 10.88
CA THR A 46 0.68 -3.84 11.29
C THR A 46 0.76 -2.33 11.44
N ILE A 47 1.24 -1.86 12.58
CA ILE A 47 1.50 -0.45 12.84
C ILE A 47 2.98 -0.19 12.61
N LEU A 48 3.28 0.74 11.71
CA LEU A 48 4.59 1.32 11.50
C LEU A 48 4.61 2.72 12.12
N THR A 49 5.60 2.99 12.95
CA THR A 49 5.82 4.32 13.52
C THR A 49 7.08 4.93 12.94
N PHE A 50 7.05 6.24 12.67
CA PHE A 50 8.22 7.01 12.28
C PHE A 50 8.21 8.39 12.96
N PRO A 51 9.38 8.95 13.31
CA PRO A 51 9.49 10.29 13.90
C PRO A 51 9.41 11.37 12.80
N ILE A 52 8.29 11.38 12.06
CA ILE A 52 8.03 12.31 10.96
C ILE A 52 6.88 13.23 11.36
N GLU A 53 7.14 14.53 11.46
CA GLU A 53 6.15 15.52 11.89
C GLU A 53 4.89 15.52 11.01
N PHE A 54 5.01 15.26 9.70
CA PHE A 54 3.84 15.14 8.83
C PHE A 54 2.84 14.06 9.30
N LEU A 55 3.31 13.02 9.98
CA LEU A 55 2.47 11.94 10.53
C LEU A 55 1.86 12.29 11.90
N SER A 56 2.20 13.43 12.52
CA SER A 56 1.59 13.85 13.79
C SER A 56 0.14 14.28 13.59
N GLU A 57 -0.15 14.87 12.43
CA GLU A 57 -1.46 15.34 12.00
C GLU A 57 -2.19 14.35 11.06
N MET A 58 -1.54 13.27 10.62
CA MET A 58 -2.10 12.33 9.64
C MET A 58 -1.67 10.88 9.89
N THR A 59 -2.59 9.93 9.68
CA THR A 59 -2.29 8.50 9.63
C THR A 59 -2.55 7.97 8.22
N ILE A 60 -1.58 7.25 7.66
CA ILE A 60 -1.72 6.62 6.33
C ILE A 60 -2.09 5.16 6.53
N VAL A 61 -3.13 4.71 5.85
CA VAL A 61 -3.53 3.29 5.82
C VAL A 61 -3.22 2.72 4.44
N ASP A 62 -2.27 1.80 4.35
CA ASP A 62 -1.99 1.04 3.13
C ASP A 62 -2.67 -0.33 3.18
N THR A 63 -3.58 -0.55 2.25
CA THR A 63 -4.34 -1.80 2.14
C THR A 63 -3.69 -2.75 1.11
N PRO A 64 -3.68 -4.07 1.37
CA PRO A 64 -3.25 -5.10 0.42
C PRO A 64 -3.75 -4.86 -1.01
N GLY A 65 -2.88 -5.04 -2.01
CA GLY A 65 -3.28 -4.99 -3.42
C GLY A 65 -4.15 -6.18 -3.82
N THR A 66 -4.89 -6.02 -4.92
CA THR A 66 -5.85 -6.97 -5.52
C THR A 66 -5.32 -8.37 -5.88
N ASN A 67 -4.04 -8.65 -5.64
CA ASN A 67 -3.45 -10.00 -5.71
C ASN A 67 -3.66 -10.83 -4.44
N ALA A 68 -4.26 -10.26 -3.39
CA ALA A 68 -4.78 -11.02 -2.27
C ALA A 68 -6.21 -11.48 -2.61
N ILE A 69 -6.34 -12.58 -3.36
CA ILE A 69 -7.56 -13.38 -3.32
C ILE A 69 -7.82 -13.64 -1.84
N ILE A 70 -8.95 -13.18 -1.29
CA ILE A 70 -9.69 -13.73 -0.13
C ILE A 70 -10.62 -12.63 0.41
N ARG A 71 -11.89 -13.02 0.52
CA ARG A 71 -13.09 -12.30 1.00
C ARG A 71 -13.00 -11.65 2.41
N LYS A 72 -11.82 -11.61 3.06
CA LYS A 72 -11.59 -10.95 4.36
C LYS A 72 -11.21 -9.47 4.25
N HIS A 73 -10.79 -8.98 3.08
CA HIS A 73 -10.34 -7.60 2.92
C HIS A 73 -11.49 -6.58 2.76
N GLU A 74 -12.68 -6.98 2.33
CA GLU A 74 -13.84 -6.08 2.19
C GLU A 74 -14.25 -5.49 3.55
N THR A 75 -14.27 -6.30 4.60
CA THR A 75 -14.67 -5.87 5.96
C THR A 75 -13.74 -4.79 6.52
N ILE A 76 -12.46 -4.84 6.17
CA ILE A 76 -11.48 -3.95 6.77
C ILE A 76 -11.42 -2.61 6.01
N THR A 77 -11.48 -2.62 4.67
CA THR A 77 -11.68 -1.38 3.90
C THR A 77 -12.98 -0.68 4.30
N ALA A 78 -14.04 -1.45 4.56
CA ALA A 78 -15.30 -0.91 5.09
C ALA A 78 -15.18 -0.31 6.50
N THR A 79 -14.12 -0.61 7.26
CA THR A 79 -13.87 -0.01 8.59
C THR A 79 -13.13 1.31 8.49
N PHE A 80 -12.19 1.42 7.54
CA PHE A 80 -11.35 2.61 7.35
C PHE A 80 -12.03 3.67 6.49
N VAL A 81 -12.58 3.31 5.32
CA VAL A 81 -13.16 4.26 4.36
C VAL A 81 -14.21 5.19 4.97
N PRO A 82 -15.18 4.71 5.78
CA PRO A 82 -16.18 5.61 6.37
C PRO A 82 -15.64 6.62 7.38
N ARG A 83 -14.43 6.39 7.91
CA ARG A 83 -13.75 7.26 8.88
C ARG A 83 -12.59 8.04 8.26
N SER A 84 -12.28 7.82 6.98
CA SER A 84 -11.18 8.49 6.30
C SER A 84 -11.59 9.88 5.84
N ASP A 85 -10.76 10.88 6.13
CA ASP A 85 -10.93 12.23 5.58
C ASP A 85 -10.58 12.30 4.09
N LEU A 86 -9.69 11.41 3.62
CA LEU A 86 -9.27 11.29 2.22
C LEU A 86 -9.02 9.81 1.86
N VAL A 87 -9.48 9.41 0.67
CA VAL A 87 -9.21 8.08 0.09
C VAL A 87 -8.56 8.24 -1.28
N LEU A 88 -7.37 7.65 -1.45
CA LEU A 88 -6.62 7.65 -2.71
C LEU A 88 -6.65 6.26 -3.36
N PHE A 89 -7.30 6.15 -4.52
CA PHE A 89 -7.26 4.94 -5.33
C PHE A 89 -6.06 4.97 -6.27
N VAL A 90 -5.05 4.16 -5.96
CA VAL A 90 -3.84 4.03 -6.77
C VAL A 90 -3.94 2.80 -7.67
N THR A 91 -3.89 3.01 -8.99
CA THR A 91 -3.77 1.95 -9.98
C THR A 91 -2.44 2.06 -10.71
N CYS A 92 -1.77 0.93 -10.94
CA CYS A 92 -0.57 0.86 -11.79
C CYS A 92 -0.95 0.16 -13.09
N GLY A 93 -0.82 0.85 -14.22
CA GLY A 93 -0.99 0.27 -15.55
C GLY A 93 0.36 -0.17 -16.12
N SER A 94 0.52 -1.44 -16.44
CA SER A 94 1.55 -1.92 -17.36
C SER A 94 0.93 -2.07 -18.73
N TYR A 95 1.25 -1.17 -19.66
CA TYR A 95 0.96 -1.39 -21.08
C TYR A 95 1.89 -2.51 -21.57
N LEU A 96 1.39 -3.75 -21.62
CA LEU A 96 2.05 -4.83 -22.35
C LEU A 96 1.87 -4.57 -23.86
N HIS A 97 2.84 -3.89 -24.48
CA HIS A 97 3.00 -3.96 -25.92
C HIS A 97 3.64 -5.30 -26.26
N GLY A 98 2.81 -6.31 -26.57
CA GLY A 98 3.28 -7.56 -27.13
C GLY A 98 3.49 -7.39 -28.63
N GLU A 99 4.74 -7.39 -29.08
CA GLU A 99 5.03 -7.68 -30.48
C GLU A 99 4.39 -9.02 -30.87
N ARG A 100 3.63 -9.03 -31.96
CA ARG A 100 3.32 -10.25 -32.71
C ARG A 100 4.23 -10.30 -33.92
N ALA A 101 5.33 -11.03 -33.79
CA ALA A 101 6.03 -11.63 -34.91
C ALA A 101 5.47 -13.04 -35.18
N GLY A 102 5.09 -13.29 -36.45
CA GLY A 102 4.79 -14.59 -37.06
C GLY A 102 3.29 -14.87 -37.27
N LEU A 103 2.80 -15.46 -38.37
CA LEU A 103 3.37 -16.15 -39.54
C LEU A 103 2.21 -16.42 -40.55
N PHE A 104 2.49 -16.34 -41.85
CA PHE A 104 1.81 -16.96 -43.03
C PHE A 104 0.34 -16.67 -43.43
N GLY A 105 0.17 -16.45 -44.76
CA GLY A 105 -1.06 -16.58 -45.57
C GLY A 105 -1.47 -15.25 -46.22
N THR A 106 -1.40 -15.00 -47.53
CA THR A 106 -1.30 -15.81 -48.76
C THR A 106 -0.52 -15.05 -49.83
#